data_AF-A0A7Y4LAF8-F1
#
_entry.id   AF-A0A7Y4LAF8-F1
#
_cell.length_a   1.000
_cell.length_b   1.000
_cell.length_c   1.000
_cell.angle_alpha   90.00
_cell.angle_beta   90.00
_cell.angle_gamma   90.00
#
_symmetry.space_group_name_H-M   'P 1'
#
loop_
_entity.id
_entity.type
_entity.pdbx_description
1 polymer ?
#
loop_
_entity_poly.entity_id
_entity_poly.type
_entity_poly.pdbx_seq_one_letter_code
_entity_poly.pdbx_strand_id
1 'polypeptide(L)'
;MTLLLSTAGDLFWLGRYMQRTVRLYQRFFGREGVTAQTYVNAMGLDIQDNKLDDLATHMRTHELPQYFERVNDNVQTVRGVIDQDAYDLFNTVNRLRQAGSQRAACFQLQACHMAMQAQEPMVSLFWQLGDAVETLDEHIRFGDSNPGHFRQLALVATGLPNNTAWDELKQPAQAMVFNMDVQEFRRWLDRVNELFEDGV
;
A
#
# COMPACT_ATOMS: atom_id res chain seq x y z
N MET A 1 22.15 5.65 -2.71
CA MET A 1 22.18 4.51 -3.65
C MET A 1 21.39 4.87 -4.90
N THR A 2 21.75 4.36 -6.10
CA THR A 2 20.89 4.53 -7.29
C THR A 2 19.99 3.30 -7.42
N LEU A 3 18.70 3.48 -7.17
CA LEU A 3 17.69 2.42 -7.35
C LEU A 3 17.32 2.30 -8.83
N LEU A 4 17.22 1.07 -9.32
CA LEU A 4 16.59 0.80 -10.61
C LEU A 4 15.11 1.16 -10.53
N LEU A 5 14.56 1.72 -11.61
CA LEU A 5 13.16 2.14 -11.66
C LEU A 5 12.19 0.96 -11.40
N SER A 6 12.51 -0.23 -11.92
CA SER A 6 11.72 -1.44 -11.64
C SER A 6 11.67 -1.74 -10.14
N THR A 7 12.82 -1.68 -9.46
CA THR A 7 12.90 -1.89 -8.01
C THR A 7 12.17 -0.79 -7.23
N ALA A 8 12.21 0.45 -7.68
CA ALA A 8 11.40 1.53 -7.11
C ALA A 8 9.90 1.26 -7.27
N GLY A 9 9.48 0.72 -8.43
CA GLY A 9 8.12 0.27 -8.69
C GLY A 9 7.70 -0.90 -7.78
N ASP A 10 8.56 -1.89 -7.58
CA ASP A 10 8.30 -2.99 -6.65
C ASP A 10 8.19 -2.52 -5.20
N LEU A 11 9.00 -1.53 -4.79
CA LEU A 11 8.89 -0.90 -3.47
C LEU A 11 7.56 -0.14 -3.31
N PHE A 12 7.16 0.62 -4.34
CA PHE A 12 5.87 1.30 -4.38
C PHE A 12 4.71 0.29 -4.23
N TRP A 13 4.71 -0.78 -5.02
CA TRP A 13 3.68 -1.81 -4.91
C TRP A 13 3.73 -2.57 -3.59
N LEU A 14 4.91 -2.84 -3.04
CA LEU A 14 5.06 -3.41 -1.70
C LEU A 14 4.35 -2.55 -0.65
N GLY A 15 4.57 -1.23 -0.65
CA GLY A 15 3.88 -0.30 0.25
C GLY A 15 2.37 -0.38 0.14
N ARG A 16 1.85 -0.37 -1.09
CA ARG A 16 0.41 -0.52 -1.34
C ARG A 16 -0.15 -1.84 -0.83
N TYR A 17 0.50 -2.96 -1.16
CA TYR A 17 0.01 -4.27 -0.77
C TYR A 17 0.10 -4.50 0.74
N MET A 18 1.14 -4.00 1.40
CA MET A 18 1.24 -4.05 2.86
C MET A 18 0.06 -3.33 3.51
N GLN A 19 -0.18 -2.08 3.13
CA GLN A 19 -1.25 -1.27 3.72
C GLN A 19 -2.62 -1.90 3.45
N ARG A 20 -2.87 -2.30 2.20
CA ARG A 20 -4.13 -2.96 1.83
C ARG A 20 -4.36 -4.25 2.62
N THR A 21 -3.34 -5.09 2.80
CA THR A 21 -3.45 -6.34 3.57
C THR A 21 -3.86 -6.08 5.01
N VAL A 22 -3.18 -5.12 5.67
CA VAL A 22 -3.46 -4.78 7.08
C VAL A 22 -4.85 -4.20 7.23
N ARG A 23 -5.26 -3.30 6.33
CA ARG A 23 -6.55 -2.62 6.36
C ARG A 23 -7.73 -3.55 6.08
N LEU A 24 -7.57 -4.43 5.09
CA LEU A 24 -8.49 -5.54 4.84
C LEU A 24 -8.71 -6.35 6.11
N TYR A 25 -7.63 -6.79 6.75
CA TYR A 25 -7.75 -7.58 7.96
C TYR A 25 -8.44 -6.82 9.10
N GLN A 26 -8.05 -5.57 9.34
CA GLN A 26 -8.60 -4.73 10.40
C GLN A 26 -10.09 -4.46 10.23
N ARG A 27 -10.58 -4.23 9.02
CA ARG A 27 -11.99 -3.90 8.80
C ARG A 27 -12.90 -5.13 8.78
N PHE A 28 -12.42 -6.28 8.31
CA PHE A 28 -13.23 -7.51 8.35
C PHE A 28 -13.17 -8.26 9.68
N PHE A 29 -12.05 -8.19 10.40
CA PHE A 29 -11.81 -9.02 11.58
C PHE A 29 -11.44 -8.20 12.84
N GLY A 30 -11.45 -6.87 12.75
CA GLY A 30 -11.22 -5.96 13.88
C GLY A 30 -12.48 -5.59 14.66
N ARG A 31 -12.30 -4.82 15.74
CA ARG A 31 -13.35 -4.48 16.71
C ARG A 31 -14.35 -3.43 16.23
N GLU A 32 -13.92 -2.54 15.34
CA GLU A 32 -14.73 -1.42 14.80
C GLU A 32 -14.94 -1.60 13.29
N GLY A 33 -15.14 -2.84 12.85
CA GLY A 33 -15.31 -3.15 11.43
C GLY A 33 -16.48 -2.39 10.81
N VAL A 34 -16.23 -1.70 9.71
CA VAL A 34 -17.30 -1.33 8.77
C VAL A 34 -17.96 -2.61 8.26
N THR A 35 -19.23 -2.55 7.87
CA THR A 35 -19.87 -3.75 7.33
C THR A 35 -19.05 -4.29 6.15
N ALA A 36 -18.92 -5.61 6.12
CA ALA A 36 -18.20 -6.34 5.09
C ALA A 36 -18.61 -5.88 3.68
N GLN A 37 -19.91 -5.67 3.45
CA GLN A 37 -20.47 -5.11 2.22
C GLN A 37 -19.96 -3.70 1.91
N THR A 38 -19.98 -2.79 2.90
CA THR A 38 -19.48 -1.42 2.72
C THR A 38 -18.03 -1.44 2.24
N TYR A 39 -17.22 -2.36 2.78
CA TYR A 39 -15.83 -2.46 2.41
C TYR A 39 -15.63 -3.00 0.99
N VAL A 40 -16.34 -4.06 0.61
CA VAL A 40 -16.33 -4.63 -0.74
C VAL A 40 -16.68 -3.58 -1.78
N ASN A 41 -17.76 -2.84 -1.54
CA ASN A 41 -18.23 -1.81 -2.46
C ASN A 41 -17.20 -0.69 -2.61
N ALA A 42 -16.61 -0.22 -1.50
CA ALA A 42 -15.60 0.83 -1.52
C ALA A 42 -14.32 0.38 -2.26
N MET A 43 -13.88 -0.85 -2.04
CA MET A 43 -12.66 -1.37 -2.67
C MET A 43 -12.86 -1.86 -4.11
N GLY A 44 -14.11 -1.90 -4.60
CA GLY A 44 -14.43 -2.40 -5.93
C GLY A 44 -14.10 -3.89 -6.08
N LEU A 45 -14.23 -4.65 -5.00
CA LEU A 45 -14.06 -6.11 -5.04
C LEU A 45 -15.30 -6.71 -5.71
N ASP A 46 -15.09 -7.44 -6.81
CA ASP A 46 -16.17 -8.14 -7.52
C ASP A 46 -16.54 -9.42 -6.76
N ILE A 47 -17.43 -9.28 -5.79
CA ILE A 47 -17.95 -10.41 -5.02
C ILE A 47 -19.41 -10.60 -5.40
N GLN A 48 -19.71 -11.76 -6.01
CA GLN A 48 -21.06 -12.13 -6.39
C GLN A 48 -22.01 -12.09 -5.17
N ASP A 49 -23.23 -11.54 -5.34
CA ASP A 49 -24.22 -11.32 -4.27
C ASP A 49 -24.51 -12.59 -3.44
N ASN A 50 -24.43 -13.79 -4.04
CA ASN A 50 -24.65 -15.06 -3.35
C ASN A 50 -23.53 -15.48 -2.39
N LYS A 51 -22.40 -14.76 -2.37
CA LYS A 51 -21.27 -14.98 -1.46
C LYS A 51 -21.25 -14.01 -0.28
N LEU A 52 -22.24 -13.13 -0.16
CA LEU A 52 -22.29 -12.11 0.90
C LEU A 52 -22.47 -12.70 2.29
N ASP A 53 -23.26 -13.78 2.42
CA ASP A 53 -23.46 -14.49 3.69
C ASP A 53 -22.18 -15.20 4.18
N ASP A 54 -21.22 -15.46 3.29
CA ASP A 54 -19.94 -16.10 3.59
C ASP A 54 -18.72 -15.20 3.28
N LEU A 55 -18.96 -13.88 3.19
CA LEU A 55 -17.97 -12.92 2.75
C LEU A 55 -16.72 -12.92 3.67
N ALA A 56 -16.91 -13.03 4.98
CA ALA A 56 -15.78 -13.12 5.92
C ALA A 56 -14.90 -14.36 5.65
N THR A 57 -15.52 -15.48 5.25
CA THR A 57 -14.79 -16.69 4.85
C THR A 57 -14.12 -16.51 3.51
N HIS A 58 -14.78 -15.93 2.51
CA HIS A 58 -14.17 -15.59 1.21
C HIS A 58 -12.94 -14.70 1.39
N MET A 59 -13.04 -13.64 2.19
CA MET A 59 -11.90 -12.77 2.50
C MET A 59 -10.75 -13.54 3.15
N ARG A 60 -11.06 -14.43 4.10
CA ARG A 60 -10.06 -15.22 4.83
C ARG A 60 -9.38 -16.26 3.93
N THR A 61 -10.12 -16.86 3.01
CA THR A 61 -9.67 -18.04 2.25
C THR A 61 -9.16 -17.71 0.85
N HIS A 62 -9.53 -16.57 0.29
CA HIS A 62 -9.18 -16.18 -1.09
C HIS A 62 -8.47 -14.82 -1.13
N GLU A 63 -9.13 -13.74 -0.72
CA GLU A 63 -8.58 -12.38 -0.92
C GLU A 63 -7.33 -12.11 -0.08
N LEU A 64 -7.39 -12.28 1.25
CA LEU A 64 -6.24 -12.02 2.12
C LEU A 64 -5.02 -12.88 1.76
N PRO A 65 -5.14 -14.20 1.51
CA PRO A 65 -4.03 -15.00 1.03
C PRO A 65 -3.35 -14.43 -0.21
N GLN A 66 -4.11 -13.98 -1.21
CA GLN A 66 -3.55 -13.39 -2.43
C GLN A 66 -2.78 -12.10 -2.15
N TYR A 67 -3.26 -11.25 -1.24
CA TYR A 67 -2.53 -10.04 -0.86
C TYR A 67 -1.23 -10.36 -0.11
N PHE A 68 -1.23 -11.37 0.77
CA PHE A 68 0.02 -11.84 1.38
C PHE A 68 1.00 -12.40 0.36
N GLU A 69 0.51 -13.10 -0.67
CA GLU A 69 1.35 -13.60 -1.76
C GLU A 69 1.98 -12.44 -2.54
N ARG A 70 1.18 -11.42 -2.91
CA ARG A 70 1.70 -10.20 -3.56
C ARG A 70 2.75 -9.48 -2.72
N VAL A 71 2.55 -9.39 -1.40
CA VAL A 71 3.57 -8.84 -0.48
C VAL A 71 4.84 -9.69 -0.54
N ASN A 72 4.72 -11.01 -0.41
CA ASN A 72 5.86 -11.92 -0.47
C ASN A 72 6.62 -11.83 -1.80
N ASP A 73 5.91 -11.78 -2.92
CA ASP A 73 6.52 -11.69 -4.25
C ASP A 73 7.32 -10.39 -4.41
N ASN A 74 6.75 -9.25 -4.00
CA ASN A 74 7.47 -7.98 -4.02
C ASN A 74 8.69 -8.01 -3.10
N VAL A 75 8.58 -8.59 -1.90
CA VAL A 75 9.72 -8.77 -0.98
C VAL A 75 10.83 -9.59 -1.62
N GLN A 76 10.50 -10.66 -2.33
CA GLN A 76 11.51 -11.47 -3.03
C GLN A 76 12.20 -10.67 -4.14
N THR A 77 11.49 -9.78 -4.83
CA THR A 77 12.08 -8.90 -5.85
C THR A 77 12.99 -7.82 -5.23
N VAL A 78 12.60 -7.22 -4.11
CA VAL A 78 13.36 -6.13 -3.46
C VAL A 78 14.39 -6.60 -2.43
N ARG A 79 14.53 -7.92 -2.20
CA ARG A 79 15.45 -8.48 -1.17
C ARG A 79 16.90 -8.03 -1.29
N GLY A 80 17.33 -7.59 -2.48
CA GLY A 80 18.68 -7.09 -2.73
C GLY A 80 18.89 -5.63 -2.31
N VAL A 81 17.83 -4.88 -1.99
CA VAL A 81 17.90 -3.46 -1.64
C VAL A 81 17.37 -3.14 -0.24
N ILE A 82 16.56 -4.03 0.36
CA ILE A 82 16.18 -3.93 1.77
C ILE A 82 17.25 -4.59 2.65
N ASP A 83 17.36 -4.15 3.90
CA ASP A 83 18.25 -4.78 4.85
C ASP A 83 17.78 -6.18 5.30
N GLN A 84 18.71 -6.92 5.91
CA GLN A 84 18.48 -8.29 6.36
C GLN A 84 17.41 -8.36 7.45
N ASP A 85 17.35 -7.37 8.34
CA ASP A 85 16.41 -7.34 9.46
C ASP A 85 14.96 -7.23 8.94
N ALA A 86 14.71 -6.31 8.00
CA ALA A 86 13.43 -6.17 7.32
C ALA A 86 13.04 -7.45 6.58
N TYR A 87 13.99 -8.05 5.84
CA TYR A 87 13.76 -9.31 5.13
C TYR A 87 13.37 -10.45 6.07
N ASP A 88 13.99 -10.56 7.25
CA ASP A 88 13.68 -11.59 8.25
C ASP A 88 12.32 -11.38 8.93
N LEU A 89 11.91 -10.11 9.11
CA LEU A 89 10.55 -9.80 9.57
C LEU A 89 9.51 -10.25 8.53
N PHE A 90 9.75 -10.02 7.23
CA PHE A 90 8.84 -10.50 6.17
C PHE A 90 8.82 -12.03 6.06
N ASN A 91 9.97 -12.71 6.21
CA ASN A 91 10.00 -14.18 6.28
C ASN A 91 9.15 -14.71 7.45
N THR A 92 9.12 -13.97 8.56
CA THR A 92 8.26 -14.29 9.70
C THR A 92 6.78 -14.11 9.37
N VAL A 93 6.39 -13.08 8.61
CA VAL A 93 5.02 -12.92 8.08
C VAL A 93 4.60 -14.16 7.29
N ASN A 94 5.43 -14.61 6.34
CA ASN A 94 5.10 -15.76 5.49
C ASN A 94 4.97 -17.06 6.31
N ARG A 95 5.87 -17.29 7.28
CA ARG A 95 5.77 -18.44 8.19
C ARG A 95 4.48 -18.43 9.02
N LEU A 96 4.11 -17.28 9.59
CA LEU A 96 2.88 -17.14 10.38
C LEU A 96 1.63 -17.39 9.53
N ARG A 97 1.62 -16.91 8.29
CA ARG A 97 0.55 -17.17 7.32
C ARG A 97 0.45 -18.66 6.99
N GLN A 98 1.57 -19.33 6.68
CA GLN A 98 1.60 -20.76 6.37
C GLN A 98 1.15 -21.63 7.55
N ALA A 99 1.40 -21.19 8.78
CA ALA A 99 0.88 -21.80 10.00
C ALA A 99 -0.63 -21.54 10.26
N GLY A 100 -1.33 -20.86 9.33
CA GLY A 100 -2.75 -20.54 9.43
C GLY A 100 -3.07 -19.32 10.30
N SER A 101 -2.06 -18.62 10.84
CA SER A 101 -2.24 -17.48 11.74
C SER A 101 -2.21 -16.14 10.98
N GLN A 102 -3.24 -15.88 10.19
CA GLN A 102 -3.37 -14.61 9.45
C GLN A 102 -3.40 -13.39 10.36
N ARG A 103 -3.98 -13.51 11.56
CA ARG A 103 -3.97 -12.45 12.57
C ARG A 103 -2.55 -12.07 12.96
N ALA A 104 -1.73 -13.06 13.30
CA ALA A 104 -0.35 -12.82 13.69
C ALA A 104 0.48 -12.33 12.52
N ALA A 105 0.24 -12.84 11.31
CA ALA A 105 0.88 -12.35 10.09
C ALA A 105 0.58 -10.86 9.83
N CYS A 106 -0.68 -10.42 10.00
CA CYS A 106 -1.05 -9.00 9.88
C CYS A 106 -0.41 -8.14 10.97
N PHE A 107 -0.35 -8.64 12.21
CA PHE A 107 0.35 -7.92 13.28
C PHE A 107 1.85 -7.81 12.99
N GLN A 108 2.47 -8.86 12.47
CA GLN A 108 3.88 -8.86 12.07
C GLN A 108 4.15 -7.88 10.92
N LEU A 109 3.20 -7.67 9.99
CA LEU A 109 3.34 -6.64 8.96
C LEU A 109 3.47 -5.22 9.53
N GLN A 110 2.93 -4.95 10.73
CA GLN A 110 3.13 -3.67 11.41
C GLN A 110 4.58 -3.48 11.86
N ALA A 111 5.25 -4.54 12.31
CA ALA A 111 6.69 -4.50 12.58
C ALA A 111 7.51 -4.29 11.29
N CYS A 112 7.09 -4.92 10.19
CA CYS A 112 7.71 -4.72 8.87
C CYS A 112 7.58 -3.25 8.41
N HIS A 113 6.46 -2.57 8.72
CA HIS A 113 6.29 -1.15 8.40
C HIS A 113 7.36 -0.28 9.07
N MET A 114 7.66 -0.50 10.36
CA MET A 114 8.73 0.22 11.06
C MET A 114 10.11 -0.07 10.45
N ALA A 115 10.37 -1.33 10.08
CA ALA A 115 11.63 -1.70 9.43
C ALA A 115 11.77 -1.04 8.04
N MET A 116 10.68 -0.97 7.26
CA MET A 116 10.68 -0.29 5.96
C MET A 116 10.90 1.22 6.09
N GLN A 117 10.35 1.86 7.12
CA GLN A 117 10.61 3.28 7.40
C GLN A 117 12.10 3.56 7.69
N ALA A 118 12.79 2.61 8.33
CA ALA A 118 14.20 2.72 8.71
C ALA A 118 15.20 2.36 7.60
N GLN A 119 14.73 1.97 6.40
CA GLN A 119 15.60 1.65 5.26
C GLN A 119 16.38 2.87 4.76
N GLU A 120 17.32 2.61 3.84
CA GLU A 120 18.00 3.66 3.08
C GLU A 120 16.98 4.65 2.48
N PRO A 121 17.28 5.98 2.47
CA PRO A 121 16.27 6.99 2.19
C PRO A 121 15.44 6.77 0.93
N MET A 122 16.05 6.32 -0.18
CA MET A 122 15.33 6.11 -1.43
C MET A 122 14.47 4.85 -1.40
N VAL A 123 14.92 3.79 -0.71
CA VAL A 123 14.14 2.56 -0.49
C VAL A 123 12.91 2.87 0.34
N SER A 124 13.11 3.55 1.46
CA SER A 124 12.04 3.98 2.37
C SER A 124 11.06 4.91 1.66
N LEU A 125 11.56 5.87 0.87
CA LEU A 125 10.73 6.85 0.17
C LEU A 125 9.79 6.23 -0.87
N PHE A 126 10.27 5.35 -1.75
CA PHE A 126 9.41 4.73 -2.76
C PHE A 126 8.40 3.78 -2.13
N TRP A 127 8.78 3.08 -1.06
CA TRP A 127 7.82 2.29 -0.28
C TRP A 127 6.77 3.17 0.41
N GLN A 128 7.18 4.29 1.04
CA GLN A 128 6.27 5.26 1.64
C GLN A 128 5.31 5.89 0.63
N LEU A 129 5.74 6.07 -0.63
CA LEU A 129 4.88 6.59 -1.69
C LEU A 129 3.70 5.64 -1.91
N GLY A 130 3.98 4.33 -1.97
CA GLY A 130 2.95 3.31 -2.08
C GLY A 130 2.00 3.29 -0.89
N ASP A 131 2.55 3.30 0.32
CA ASP A 131 1.76 3.33 1.56
C ASP A 131 0.84 4.56 1.64
N ALA A 132 1.36 5.74 1.32
CA ALA A 132 0.60 6.99 1.34
C ALA A 132 -0.50 7.02 0.27
N VAL A 133 -0.20 6.53 -0.95
CA VAL A 133 -1.18 6.39 -2.03
C VAL A 133 -2.31 5.47 -1.63
N GLU A 134 -1.98 4.30 -1.07
CA GLU A 134 -2.99 3.33 -0.68
C GLU A 134 -3.86 3.84 0.47
N THR A 135 -3.24 4.51 1.45
CA THR A 135 -3.95 5.14 2.56
C THR A 135 -4.95 6.19 2.07
N LEU A 136 -4.51 7.09 1.17
CA LEU A 136 -5.41 8.11 0.62
C LEU A 136 -6.50 7.49 -0.26
N ASP A 137 -6.16 6.54 -1.13
CA ASP A 137 -7.13 5.84 -2.00
C ASP A 137 -8.22 5.15 -1.18
N GLU A 138 -7.83 4.45 -0.11
CA GLU A 138 -8.77 3.85 0.83
C GLU A 138 -9.71 4.92 1.39
N HIS A 139 -9.18 5.98 2.00
CA HIS A 139 -10.02 6.99 2.63
C HIS A 139 -10.94 7.75 1.65
N ILE A 140 -10.50 7.94 0.42
CA ILE A 140 -11.36 8.48 -0.66
C ILE A 140 -12.53 7.53 -0.93
N ARG A 141 -12.27 6.22 -1.04
CA ARG A 141 -13.30 5.20 -1.30
C ARG A 141 -14.31 5.07 -0.15
N PHE A 142 -13.87 5.28 1.10
CA PHE A 142 -14.73 5.28 2.28
C PHE A 142 -15.41 6.63 2.55
N GLY A 143 -15.09 7.68 1.79
CA GLY A 143 -15.67 9.01 1.97
C GLY A 143 -15.23 9.70 3.28
N ASP A 144 -14.13 9.26 3.89
CA ASP A 144 -13.56 9.79 5.14
C ASP A 144 -12.16 10.41 4.94
N SER A 145 -11.80 10.71 3.68
CA SER A 145 -10.59 11.48 3.36
C SER A 145 -10.61 12.86 3.99
N ASN A 146 -9.48 13.28 4.54
CA ASN A 146 -9.31 14.58 5.17
C ASN A 146 -7.96 15.21 4.75
N PRO A 147 -7.71 16.51 5.03
CA PRO A 147 -6.48 17.19 4.62
C PRO A 147 -5.19 16.53 5.13
N GLY A 148 -5.25 15.78 6.24
CA GLY A 148 -4.12 15.02 6.77
C GLY A 148 -3.65 13.91 5.83
N HIS A 149 -4.57 13.21 5.17
CA HIS A 149 -4.23 12.15 4.22
C HIS A 149 -3.56 12.71 2.97
N PHE A 150 -4.10 13.82 2.43
CA PHE A 150 -3.48 14.52 1.30
C PHE A 150 -2.11 15.09 1.66
N ARG A 151 -1.96 15.64 2.88
CA ARG A 151 -0.67 16.15 3.37
C ARG A 151 0.38 15.04 3.48
N GLN A 152 -0.01 13.85 3.93
CA GLN A 152 0.91 12.71 4.00
C GLN A 152 1.41 12.32 2.60
N LEU A 153 0.51 12.23 1.61
CA LEU A 153 0.91 11.99 0.22
C LEU A 153 1.84 13.10 -0.28
N ALA A 154 1.49 14.36 -0.04
CA ALA A 154 2.27 15.51 -0.50
C ALA A 154 3.67 15.54 0.10
N LEU A 155 3.81 15.22 1.39
CA LEU A 155 5.11 15.12 2.08
C LEU A 155 6.02 14.13 1.37
N VAL A 156 5.50 12.92 1.12
CA VAL A 156 6.27 11.85 0.47
C VAL A 156 6.58 12.20 -0.99
N ALA A 157 5.60 12.70 -1.74
CA ALA A 157 5.79 13.10 -3.13
C ALA A 157 6.86 14.19 -3.28
N THR A 158 6.91 15.17 -2.36
CA THR A 158 7.97 16.20 -2.38
C THR A 158 9.37 15.67 -2.08
N GLY A 159 9.48 14.51 -1.44
CA GLY A 159 10.75 13.84 -1.19
C GLY A 159 11.35 13.15 -2.41
N LEU A 160 10.57 12.97 -3.50
CA LEU A 160 11.03 12.32 -4.72
C LEU A 160 12.27 12.99 -5.34
N PRO A 161 13.11 12.25 -6.10
CA PRO A 161 14.37 12.77 -6.63
C PRO A 161 14.20 14.09 -7.40
N ASN A 162 15.07 15.06 -7.10
CA ASN A 162 15.11 16.35 -7.82
C ASN A 162 15.82 16.20 -9.16
N ASN A 163 15.47 17.05 -10.12
CA ASN A 163 16.01 17.07 -11.49
C ASN A 163 15.73 15.77 -12.24
N THR A 164 14.52 15.22 -12.04
CA THR A 164 14.04 14.00 -12.70
C THR A 164 12.57 14.19 -13.09
N ALA A 165 11.99 13.25 -13.85
CA ALA A 165 10.57 13.30 -14.21
C ALA A 165 9.62 13.25 -13.00
N TRP A 166 10.10 12.82 -11.84
CA TRP A 166 9.35 12.85 -10.59
C TRP A 166 9.02 14.28 -10.10
N ASP A 167 9.74 15.31 -10.58
CA ASP A 167 9.45 16.71 -10.22
C ASP A 167 8.04 17.15 -10.63
N GLU A 168 7.50 16.56 -11.69
CA GLU A 168 6.16 16.80 -12.21
C GLU A 168 5.06 16.45 -11.19
N LEU A 169 5.34 15.53 -10.27
CA LEU A 169 4.38 15.08 -9.25
C LEU A 169 4.31 15.98 -8.03
N LYS A 170 5.34 16.81 -7.78
CA LYS A 170 5.53 17.50 -6.49
C LYS A 170 4.52 18.61 -6.29
N GLN A 171 4.41 19.52 -7.25
CA GLN A 171 3.49 20.66 -7.16
C GLN A 171 2.03 20.22 -7.16
N PRO A 172 1.57 19.30 -8.02
CA PRO A 172 0.21 18.79 -7.94
C PRO A 172 -0.11 18.13 -6.59
N ALA A 173 0.82 17.34 -6.03
CA ALA A 173 0.60 16.73 -4.71
C ALA A 173 0.39 17.77 -3.60
N GLN A 174 1.15 18.87 -3.63
CA GLN A 174 0.97 19.99 -2.69
C GLN A 174 -0.35 20.74 -2.90
N ALA A 175 -0.76 20.95 -4.15
CA ALA A 175 -2.04 21.60 -4.47
C ALA A 175 -3.24 20.82 -3.93
N MET A 176 -3.19 19.49 -4.02
CA MET A 176 -4.27 18.60 -3.55
C MET A 176 -4.56 18.72 -2.05
N VAL A 177 -3.61 19.20 -1.24
CA VAL A 177 -3.81 19.42 0.20
C VAL A 177 -4.89 20.46 0.48
N PHE A 178 -5.08 21.42 -0.43
CA PHE A 178 -6.01 22.55 -0.25
C PHE A 178 -7.39 22.28 -0.83
N ASN A 179 -7.46 21.65 -2.01
CA ASN A 179 -8.72 21.41 -2.70
C ASN A 179 -9.35 20.05 -2.38
N MET A 180 -8.55 19.07 -1.88
CA MET A 180 -8.95 17.68 -1.68
C MET A 180 -9.65 17.08 -2.91
N ASP A 181 -9.23 17.48 -4.11
CA ASP A 181 -9.87 17.07 -5.34
C ASP A 181 -9.52 15.62 -5.67
N VAL A 182 -10.53 14.75 -5.59
CA VAL A 182 -10.41 13.32 -5.90
C VAL A 182 -10.03 13.08 -7.35
N GLN A 183 -10.52 13.88 -8.30
CA GLN A 183 -10.17 13.74 -9.71
C GLN A 183 -8.73 14.17 -9.99
N GLU A 184 -8.21 15.14 -9.24
CA GLU A 184 -6.77 15.44 -9.25
C GLU A 184 -5.95 14.28 -8.68
N PHE A 185 -6.39 13.65 -7.60
CA PHE A 185 -5.69 12.47 -7.07
C PHE A 185 -5.65 11.31 -8.08
N ARG A 186 -6.75 11.04 -8.79
CA ARG A 186 -6.77 10.00 -9.83
C ARG A 186 -5.78 10.30 -10.96
N ARG A 187 -5.80 11.52 -11.51
CA ARG A 187 -4.86 11.94 -12.55
C ARG A 187 -3.40 11.91 -12.07
N TRP A 188 -3.16 12.31 -10.83
CA TRP A 188 -1.83 12.25 -10.23
C TRP A 188 -1.33 10.81 -10.10
N LEU A 189 -2.21 9.88 -9.69
CA LEU A 189 -1.88 8.47 -9.57
C LEU A 189 -1.63 7.83 -10.95
N ASP A 190 -2.41 8.19 -11.96
CA ASP A 190 -2.18 7.74 -13.34
C ASP A 190 -0.77 8.17 -13.80
N ARG A 191 -0.40 9.43 -13.53
CA ARG A 191 0.95 9.93 -13.85
C ARG A 191 2.06 9.19 -13.10
N VAL A 192 1.85 8.80 -11.84
CA VAL A 192 2.81 7.94 -11.11
C VAL A 192 3.01 6.61 -11.83
N ASN A 193 1.93 5.97 -12.26
CA ASN A 193 2.01 4.68 -12.95
C ASN A 193 2.70 4.82 -14.31
N GLU A 194 2.38 5.86 -15.09
CA GLU A 194 3.08 6.19 -16.34
C GLU A 194 4.58 6.35 -16.12
N LEU A 195 5.01 7.07 -15.07
CA LEU A 195 6.43 7.24 -14.78
C LEU A 195 7.16 5.93 -14.46
N PHE A 196 6.47 4.97 -13.84
CA PHE A 196 7.03 3.63 -13.62
C PHE A 196 7.06 2.78 -14.91
N GLU A 197 6.11 2.97 -15.82
CA GLU A 197 6.04 2.25 -17.11
C GLU A 197 7.01 2.81 -18.16
N ASP A 198 7.17 4.14 -18.22
CA ASP A 198 7.90 4.86 -19.26
C ASP A 198 9.43 4.82 -19.10
N GLY A 199 9.97 4.38 -17.96
CA GLY A 199 11.41 4.13 -17.86
C GLY A 199 12.31 5.34 -17.59
N VAL A 200 11.78 6.47 -17.09
CA VAL A 200 12.50 7.77 -17.08
C VAL A 200 13.68 7.86 -16.12
#